data_AF-X1KNV0-F1
#
_entry.id   AF-X1KNV0-F1
#
_cell.length_a   1.000
_cell.length_b   1.000
_cell.length_c   1.000
_cell.angle_alpha   90.00
_cell.angle_beta   90.00
_cell.angle_gamma   90.00
#
_symmetry.space_group_name_H-M   'P 1'
#
loop_
_entity.id
_entity.type
_entity.pdbx_description
1 polymer ?
#
loop_
_entity_poly.entity_id
_entity_poly.type
_entity_poly.pdbx_seq_one_letter_code
_entity_poly.pdbx_strand_id
1 'polypeptide(L)'
;MFFKPRWIKLIPSHLRPDKKRISELEKLRSSFGIPHEDLAMRVIGSTATTRKVQRQCLRNFRNQNPGAPEKELLKMVLISRITSPPIIKITEQEIDQAMENINSFDDLCDYIIALDEKEPSFPDTFGIGKRIDEILAREEIEKKTSEEE
;
A
#
# COMPACT_ATOMS: atom_id res chain seq x y z
N MET A 1 29.40 -4.57 -8.71
CA MET A 1 29.00 -4.95 -7.34
C MET A 1 27.66 -4.30 -7.04
N PHE A 2 26.55 -5.03 -7.17
CA PHE A 2 25.21 -4.47 -6.94
C PHE A 2 24.94 -4.43 -5.43
N PHE A 3 25.40 -3.38 -4.76
CA PHE A 3 25.05 -3.15 -3.37
C PHE A 3 23.53 -2.91 -3.29
N LYS A 4 22.80 -3.85 -2.67
CA LYS A 4 21.39 -3.61 -2.34
C LYS A 4 21.37 -2.67 -1.13
N PRO A 5 20.68 -1.52 -1.21
CA PRO A 5 20.57 -0.62 -0.08
C PRO A 5 20.03 -1.33 1.17
N ARG A 6 20.50 -0.95 2.35
CA ARG A 6 20.10 -1.59 3.62
C ARG A 6 18.59 -1.58 3.82
N TRP A 7 17.93 -0.47 3.50
CA TRP A 7 16.47 -0.30 3.66
C TRP A 7 15.65 -1.36 2.90
N ILE A 8 16.15 -1.88 1.78
CA ILE A 8 15.48 -2.96 1.03
C ILE A 8 15.35 -4.24 1.85
N LYS A 9 16.31 -4.52 2.73
CA LYS A 9 16.29 -5.71 3.57
C LYS A 9 15.21 -5.64 4.65
N LEU A 10 14.76 -4.42 4.99
CA LEU A 10 13.70 -4.17 5.97
C LEU A 10 12.29 -4.37 5.38
N ILE A 11 12.17 -4.46 4.05
CA ILE A 11 10.89 -4.63 3.36
C ILE A 11 10.71 -6.11 2.96
N PRO A 12 9.53 -6.70 3.23
CA PRO A 12 9.18 -8.04 2.74
C PRO A 12 9.40 -8.17 1.24
N SER A 13 9.96 -9.29 0.79
CA SER A 13 10.41 -9.46 -0.60
C SER A 13 9.33 -9.20 -1.65
N HIS A 14 8.09 -9.58 -1.37
CA HIS A 14 6.93 -9.42 -2.25
C HIS A 14 6.39 -7.98 -2.31
N LEU A 15 6.82 -7.09 -1.42
CA LEU A 15 6.46 -5.67 -1.41
C LEU A 15 7.58 -4.77 -1.93
N ARG A 16 8.75 -5.34 -2.25
CA ARG A 16 9.90 -4.55 -2.73
C ARG A 16 9.57 -3.92 -4.08
N PRO A 17 9.93 -2.63 -4.28
CA PRO A 17 9.86 -2.00 -5.59
C PRO A 17 10.81 -2.68 -6.58
N ASP A 18 10.60 -2.42 -7.87
CA ASP A 18 11.52 -2.88 -8.91
C ASP A 18 12.90 -2.21 -8.83
N LYS A 19 13.87 -2.71 -9.60
CA LYS A 19 15.26 -2.19 -9.59
C LYS A 19 15.35 -0.69 -9.94
N LYS A 20 14.51 -0.19 -10.84
CA LYS A 20 14.51 1.22 -11.27
C LYS A 20 14.08 2.12 -10.11
N ARG A 21 12.99 1.76 -9.43
CA ARG A 21 12.46 2.50 -8.27
C ARG A 21 13.39 2.43 -7.09
N ILE A 22 14.01 1.27 -6.84
CA ILE A 22 15.05 1.13 -5.80
C ILE A 22 16.18 2.14 -6.03
N SER A 23 16.63 2.32 -7.27
CA SER A 23 17.70 3.28 -7.58
C SER A 23 17.25 4.73 -7.37
N GLU A 24 16.04 5.10 -7.80
CA GLU A 24 15.48 6.44 -7.61
C GLU A 24 15.28 6.77 -6.13
N LEU A 25 14.71 5.84 -5.35
CA LEU A 25 14.49 5.99 -3.92
C LEU A 25 15.81 6.06 -3.15
N GLU A 26 16.83 5.28 -3.52
CA GLU A 26 18.14 5.37 -2.87
C GLU A 26 18.80 6.73 -3.13
N LYS A 27 18.71 7.26 -4.35
CA LYS A 27 19.20 8.61 -4.66
C LYS A 27 18.49 9.66 -3.80
N LEU A 28 17.16 9.62 -3.75
CA LEU A 28 16.36 10.52 -2.92
C LEU A 28 16.77 10.44 -1.45
N ARG A 29 16.89 9.23 -0.91
CA ARG A 29 17.34 8.97 0.45
C ARG A 29 18.68 9.65 0.75
N SER A 30 19.67 9.41 -0.10
CA SER A 30 21.01 9.98 0.09
C SER A 30 21.03 11.50 -0.01
N SER A 31 20.27 12.09 -0.96
CA SER A 31 20.24 13.54 -1.16
C SER A 31 19.61 14.30 0.01
N PHE A 32 18.65 13.69 0.71
CA PHE A 32 17.94 14.29 1.82
C PHE A 32 18.39 13.74 3.19
N GLY A 33 19.43 12.90 3.22
CA GLY A 33 19.94 12.31 4.47
C GLY A 33 18.92 11.43 5.20
N ILE A 34 17.95 10.85 4.49
CA ILE A 34 16.86 10.07 5.11
C ILE A 34 17.44 8.78 5.72
N PRO A 35 17.16 8.47 7.00
CA PRO A 35 17.52 7.19 7.60
C PRO A 35 16.95 6.00 6.82
N HIS A 36 17.64 4.86 6.85
CA HIS A 36 17.19 3.68 6.11
C HIS A 36 15.86 3.14 6.63
N GLU A 37 15.67 3.18 7.94
CA GLU A 37 14.47 2.78 8.66
C GLU A 37 13.28 3.65 8.27
N ASP A 38 13.46 4.98 8.23
CA ASP A 38 12.43 5.95 7.87
C ASP A 38 11.98 5.77 6.42
N LEU A 39 12.92 5.58 5.48
CA LEU A 39 12.56 5.28 4.10
C LEU A 39 11.81 3.95 4.00
N ALA A 40 12.27 2.90 4.69
CA ALA A 40 11.59 1.61 4.65
C ALA A 40 10.16 1.72 5.19
N MET A 41 9.95 2.41 6.32
CA MET A 41 8.63 2.68 6.87
C MET A 41 7.76 3.47 5.88
N ARG A 42 8.32 4.50 5.23
CA ARG A 42 7.57 5.30 4.27
C ARG A 42 7.21 4.54 3.00
N VAL A 43 8.08 3.65 2.51
CA VAL A 43 7.75 2.77 1.38
C VAL A 43 6.68 1.75 1.78
N ILE A 44 6.76 1.18 2.99
CA ILE A 44 5.75 0.23 3.49
C ILE A 44 4.38 0.91 3.64
N GLY A 45 4.34 2.12 4.18
CA GLY A 45 3.11 2.91 4.35
C GLY A 45 2.68 3.72 3.12
N SER A 46 3.32 3.53 1.97
CA SER A 46 2.96 4.23 0.74
C SER A 46 1.65 3.73 0.16
N THR A 47 0.94 4.60 -0.55
CA THR A 47 -0.35 4.26 -1.17
C THR A 47 -0.24 3.10 -2.18
N ALA A 48 0.88 3.03 -2.92
CA ALA A 48 1.18 1.95 -3.84
C ALA A 48 1.42 0.62 -3.12
N THR A 49 2.11 0.63 -1.97
CA THR A 49 2.30 -0.58 -1.18
C THR A 49 0.99 -1.02 -0.52
N THR A 50 0.16 -0.08 -0.03
CA THR A 50 -1.19 -0.40 0.48
C THR A 50 -2.00 -1.16 -0.57
N ARG A 51 -2.06 -0.67 -1.81
CA ARG A 51 -2.74 -1.37 -2.91
C ARG A 51 -2.19 -2.78 -3.15
N LYS A 52 -0.86 -2.97 -3.15
CA LYS A 52 -0.23 -4.30 -3.28
C LYS A 52 -0.65 -5.25 -2.15
N VAL A 53 -0.64 -4.76 -0.89
CA VAL A 53 -1.02 -5.55 0.28
C VAL A 53 -2.50 -5.95 0.20
N GLN A 54 -3.40 -5.00 -0.09
CA GLN A 54 -4.83 -5.30 -0.18
C GLN A 54 -5.16 -6.24 -1.35
N ARG A 55 -4.44 -6.12 -2.49
CA ARG A 55 -4.59 -7.03 -3.63
C ARG A 55 -4.19 -8.46 -3.25
N GLN A 56 -3.09 -8.62 -2.52
CA GLN A 56 -2.68 -9.91 -1.98
C GLN A 56 -3.73 -10.46 -1.00
N CYS A 57 -4.25 -9.61 -0.11
CA CYS A 57 -5.27 -9.97 0.87
C CYS A 57 -6.55 -10.49 0.17
N LEU A 58 -7.05 -9.75 -0.83
CA LEU A 58 -8.20 -10.15 -1.64
C LEU A 58 -7.97 -11.51 -2.33
N ARG A 59 -6.78 -11.71 -2.92
CA ARG A 59 -6.44 -12.99 -3.55
C ARG A 59 -6.45 -14.15 -2.55
N ASN A 60 -5.95 -13.92 -1.34
CA ASN A 60 -5.99 -14.93 -0.29
C ASN A 60 -7.44 -15.27 0.10
N PHE A 61 -8.31 -14.27 0.27
CA PHE A 61 -9.72 -14.52 0.59
C PHE A 61 -10.48 -15.21 -0.53
N ARG A 62 -10.21 -14.88 -1.80
CA ARG A 62 -10.78 -15.61 -2.96
C ARG A 62 -10.40 -17.09 -2.95
N ASN A 63 -9.14 -17.40 -2.61
CA ASN A 63 -8.68 -18.78 -2.52
C ASN A 63 -9.30 -19.53 -1.34
N GLN A 64 -9.51 -18.85 -0.21
CA GLN A 64 -10.09 -19.43 1.00
C GLN A 64 -11.61 -19.59 0.94
N ASN A 65 -12.30 -18.76 0.15
CA ASN A 65 -13.76 -18.74 0.03
C ASN A 65 -14.18 -18.84 -1.45
N PRO A 66 -13.96 -20.01 -2.11
CA PRO A 66 -14.36 -20.19 -3.49
C PRO A 66 -15.87 -20.00 -3.66
N GLY A 67 -16.27 -19.10 -4.57
CA GLY A 67 -17.67 -18.82 -4.87
C GLY A 67 -18.34 -17.76 -4.00
N ALA A 68 -17.63 -17.16 -3.04
CA ALA A 68 -18.15 -16.02 -2.30
C ALA A 68 -18.40 -14.81 -3.23
N PRO A 69 -19.46 -14.00 -2.99
CA PRO A 69 -19.69 -12.77 -3.72
C PRO A 69 -18.53 -11.79 -3.57
N GLU A 70 -18.17 -11.08 -4.65
CA GLU A 70 -17.08 -10.11 -4.64
C GLU A 70 -17.24 -9.05 -3.53
N LYS A 71 -18.47 -8.57 -3.30
CA LYS A 71 -18.76 -7.59 -2.25
C LYS A 71 -18.45 -8.10 -0.85
N GLU A 72 -18.66 -9.39 -0.59
CA GLU A 72 -18.32 -10.03 0.68
C GLU A 72 -16.80 -10.13 0.84
N LEU A 73 -16.09 -10.53 -0.22
CA LEU A 73 -14.63 -10.59 -0.24
C LEU A 73 -13.99 -9.22 0.02
N LEU A 74 -14.53 -8.15 -0.58
CA LEU A 74 -14.08 -6.77 -0.31
C LEU A 74 -14.32 -6.36 1.15
N LYS A 75 -15.47 -6.72 1.74
CA LYS A 75 -15.74 -6.50 3.17
C LYS A 75 -14.73 -7.23 4.05
N MET A 76 -14.36 -8.47 3.72
CA MET A 76 -13.32 -9.22 4.46
C MET A 76 -11.95 -8.53 4.41
N VAL A 77 -11.58 -7.96 3.26
CA VAL A 77 -10.33 -7.16 3.14
C VAL A 77 -10.39 -5.93 4.04
N LEU A 78 -11.50 -5.19 4.04
CA LEU A 78 -11.67 -4.03 4.92
C LEU A 78 -11.54 -4.42 6.41
N ILE A 79 -12.27 -5.45 6.83
CA ILE A 79 -12.24 -5.97 8.21
C ILE A 79 -10.81 -6.39 8.58
N SER A 80 -10.11 -7.09 7.69
CA SER A 80 -8.72 -7.49 7.92
C SER A 80 -7.80 -6.29 8.13
N ARG A 81 -7.97 -5.20 7.37
CA ARG A 81 -7.14 -3.99 7.53
C ARG A 81 -7.37 -3.30 8.87
N ILE A 82 -8.62 -3.07 9.25
CA ILE A 82 -8.97 -2.30 10.46
C ILE A 82 -8.67 -3.07 11.76
N THR A 83 -8.67 -4.40 11.71
CA THR A 83 -8.32 -5.27 12.83
C THR A 83 -6.81 -5.56 12.91
N SER A 84 -6.06 -5.26 11.86
CA SER A 84 -4.60 -5.36 11.86
C SER A 84 -3.95 -4.11 12.43
N PRO A 85 -2.87 -4.21 13.23
CA PRO A 85 -2.16 -3.05 13.74
C PRO A 85 -1.70 -2.06 12.64
N PRO A 86 -1.81 -0.73 12.86
CA PRO A 86 -2.53 -0.09 13.96
C PRO A 86 -4.04 -0.35 13.83
N ILE A 87 -4.68 -0.75 14.93
CA ILE A 87 -6.11 -1.07 14.96
C ILE A 87 -6.90 0.23 14.79
N ILE A 88 -7.77 0.26 13.78
CA ILE A 88 -8.65 1.39 13.51
C ILE A 88 -10.01 1.10 14.13
N LYS A 89 -10.44 1.96 15.08
CA LYS A 89 -11.74 1.80 15.75
C LYS A 89 -12.85 2.29 14.83
N ILE A 90 -13.55 1.35 14.22
CA ILE A 90 -14.73 1.57 13.39
C ILE A 90 -15.81 0.58 13.85
N THR A 91 -17.05 1.05 13.93
CA THR A 91 -18.22 0.22 14.28
C THR A 91 -18.68 -0.64 13.10
N GLU A 92 -19.42 -1.71 13.37
CA GLU A 92 -20.00 -2.55 12.30
C GLU A 92 -20.92 -1.74 11.37
N GLN A 93 -21.70 -0.81 11.94
CA GLN A 93 -22.58 0.08 11.16
C GLN A 93 -21.79 0.98 10.20
N GLU A 94 -20.66 1.54 10.63
CA GLU A 94 -19.80 2.36 9.77
C GLU A 94 -19.16 1.53 8.65
N ILE A 95 -18.81 0.26 8.93
CA ILE A 95 -18.31 -0.67 7.90
C ILE A 95 -19.41 -0.91 6.86
N ASP A 96 -20.62 -1.22 7.30
CA ASP A 96 -21.74 -1.48 6.38
C ASP A 96 -22.05 -0.26 5.50
N GLN A 97 -22.06 0.93 6.10
CA GLN A 97 -22.26 2.19 5.38
C GLN A 97 -21.13 2.47 4.38
N ALA A 98 -19.88 2.18 4.73
CA ALA A 98 -18.76 2.29 3.77
C ALA A 98 -18.95 1.34 2.59
N MET A 99 -19.36 0.09 2.86
CA MET A 99 -19.57 -0.94 1.85
C MET A 99 -20.76 -0.66 0.91
N GLU A 100 -21.69 0.23 1.25
CA GLU A 100 -22.73 0.70 0.32
C GLU A 100 -22.12 1.43 -0.89
N ASN A 101 -21.05 2.18 -0.67
CA ASN A 101 -20.42 3.02 -1.69
C ASN A 101 -19.21 2.35 -2.39
N ILE A 102 -18.66 1.30 -1.79
CA ILE A 102 -17.54 0.53 -2.35
C ILE A 102 -18.08 -0.48 -3.37
N ASN A 103 -17.82 -0.22 -4.65
CA ASN A 103 -18.29 -1.07 -5.77
C ASN A 103 -17.14 -1.78 -6.49
N SER A 104 -15.90 -1.39 -6.21
CA SER A 104 -14.70 -1.96 -6.83
C SER A 104 -13.56 -2.11 -5.82
N PHE A 105 -12.54 -2.84 -6.23
CA PHE A 105 -11.29 -2.94 -5.47
C PHE A 105 -10.57 -1.59 -5.33
N ASP A 106 -10.66 -0.73 -6.35
CA ASP A 106 -10.03 0.58 -6.34
C ASP A 106 -10.74 1.49 -5.32
N ASP A 107 -12.09 1.48 -5.27
CA ASP A 107 -12.87 2.22 -4.25
C ASP A 107 -12.48 1.79 -2.83
N LEU A 108 -12.33 0.47 -2.61
CA LEU A 108 -11.91 -0.07 -1.32
C LEU A 108 -10.52 0.42 -0.94
N CYS A 109 -9.58 0.40 -1.88
CA CYS A 109 -8.22 0.86 -1.63
C CYS A 109 -8.19 2.34 -1.29
N ASP A 110 -8.94 3.16 -2.03
CA ASP A 110 -9.01 4.60 -1.79
C ASP A 110 -9.64 4.91 -0.43
N TYR A 111 -10.67 4.15 -0.04
CA TYR A 111 -11.24 4.23 1.31
C TYR A 111 -10.22 3.87 2.41
N ILE A 112 -9.49 2.75 2.25
CA ILE A 112 -8.45 2.33 3.21
C ILE A 112 -7.34 3.37 3.31
N ILE A 113 -6.89 3.93 2.18
CA ILE A 113 -5.87 4.98 2.16
C ILE A 113 -6.37 6.22 2.91
N ALA A 114 -7.62 6.64 2.66
CA ALA A 114 -8.21 7.77 3.37
C ALA A 114 -8.35 7.50 4.89
N LEU A 115 -8.55 6.24 5.31
CA LEU A 115 -8.51 5.86 6.73
C LEU A 115 -7.10 5.97 7.30
N ASP A 116 -6.09 5.44 6.60
CA ASP A 116 -4.69 5.46 7.03
C ASP A 116 -4.13 6.90 7.08
N GLU A 117 -4.61 7.80 6.23
CA GLU A 117 -4.20 9.21 6.20
C GLU A 117 -4.76 10.06 7.34
N LYS A 118 -5.85 9.64 8.01
CA LYS A 118 -6.41 10.37 9.17
C LYS A 118 -5.48 10.34 10.38
N GLU A 119 -4.63 9.32 10.50
CA GLU A 119 -3.63 9.19 11.55
C GLU A 119 -2.24 9.00 10.91
N PRO A 120 -1.68 10.03 10.26
CA PRO A 120 -0.42 9.88 9.57
C PRO A 120 0.68 9.60 10.59
N SER A 121 1.38 8.47 10.43
CA SER A 121 2.42 8.06 11.37
C SER A 121 3.63 9.01 11.37
N PHE A 122 3.81 9.82 10.32
CA PHE A 122 4.89 10.79 10.19
C PHE A 122 4.45 12.05 9.43
N PRO A 123 4.81 13.26 9.89
CA PRO A 123 4.58 14.50 9.15
C PRO A 123 5.44 14.55 7.87
N ASP A 124 4.83 14.94 6.74
CA ASP A 124 5.54 15.11 5.46
C ASP A 124 5.95 16.58 5.23
N THR A 125 6.80 17.10 6.12
CA THR A 125 7.18 18.53 6.17
C THR A 125 7.86 19.06 4.92
N PHE A 126 8.36 18.19 4.03
CA PHE A 126 9.09 18.59 2.81
C PHE A 126 8.51 17.95 1.52
N GLY A 127 7.33 17.32 1.59
CA GLY A 127 6.74 16.61 0.45
C GLY A 127 7.55 15.41 -0.03
N ILE A 128 8.43 14.88 0.83
CA ILE A 128 9.26 13.70 0.57
C ILE A 128 8.38 12.46 0.47
N GLY A 129 7.37 12.36 1.34
CA GLY A 129 6.37 11.30 1.30
C GLY A 129 5.68 11.27 -0.05
N LYS A 130 5.17 12.42 -0.51
CA LYS A 130 4.55 12.55 -1.84
C LYS A 130 5.49 12.13 -2.98
N ARG A 131 6.76 12.53 -2.95
CA ARG A 131 7.74 12.11 -3.96
C ARG A 131 7.98 10.60 -3.97
N ILE A 132 8.00 9.97 -2.80
CA ILE A 132 8.12 8.51 -2.69
C ILE A 132 6.88 7.84 -3.31
N ASP A 133 5.68 8.33 -2.98
CA ASP A 133 4.42 7.84 -3.56
C ASP A 133 4.41 7.97 -5.09
N GLU A 134 4.86 9.11 -5.63
CA GLU A 134 4.97 9.34 -7.09
C GLU A 134 5.95 8.36 -7.76
N ILE A 135 7.11 8.10 -7.15
CA ILE A 135 8.10 7.14 -7.70
C ILE A 135 7.49 5.73 -7.74
N LEU A 136 6.77 5.34 -6.69
CA LEU A 136 6.18 4.01 -6.55
C LEU A 136 4.95 3.82 -7.46
N ALA A 137 4.09 4.83 -7.59
CA ALA A 137 2.89 4.78 -8.43
C ALA A 137 3.21 4.51 -9.91
N ARG A 138 4.37 4.99 -10.40
CA ARG A 138 4.83 4.71 -11.78
C ARG A 138 5.03 3.22 -12.05
N GLU A 139 5.37 2.42 -11.04
CA GLU A 139 5.50 0.98 -11.19
C GLU A 139 4.14 0.32 -11.50
N GLU A 140 3.05 0.78 -10.85
CA GLU A 140 1.72 0.24 -11.12
C GLU A 140 1.21 0.63 -12.51
N ILE A 141 1.48 1.87 -12.94
CA ILE A 141 1.10 2.35 -14.28
C ILE A 141 1.83 1.56 -15.37
N GLU A 142 3.16 1.42 -15.27
CA GLU A 142 3.95 0.69 -16.27
C GLU A 142 3.54 -0.80 -16.36
N LYS A 143 3.11 -1.41 -15.24
CA LYS A 143 2.60 -2.79 -15.25
C LYS A 143 1.24 -2.91 -15.92
N LYS A 144 0.30 -1.99 -15.65
CA LYS A 144 -1.00 -2.00 -16.33
C LYS A 144 -0.84 -1.86 -17.85
N THR A 145 0.01 -0.94 -18.31
CA THR A 145 0.24 -0.72 -19.75
C THR A 145 0.87 -1.93 -20.45
N SER A 146 1.70 -2.72 -19.75
CA SER A 146 2.33 -3.92 -20.34
C SER A 146 1.47 -5.18 -20.30
N GLU A 147 0.35 -5.18 -19.55
CA GLU A 147 -0.65 -6.26 -19.54
C GLU A 147 -1.75 -6.04 -20.61
N GLU A 148 -1.82 -4.83 -21.20
CA GLU A 148 -2.78 -4.43 -22.24
C GLU A 148 -2.20 -4.51 -23.67
N GLU A 149 -0.92 -4.84 -23.83
CA GLU A 149 -0.20 -5.08 -25.10
C GLU A 149 -0.02 -6.58 -25.40
#